data_AF-A0A3E2CPZ1-F1
#
_entry.id   AF-A0A3E2CPZ1-F1
#
_cell.length_a   1.000
_cell.length_b   1.000
_cell.length_c   1.000
_cell.angle_alpha   90.00
_cell.angle_beta   90.00
_cell.angle_gamma   90.00
#
_symmetry.space_group_name_H-M   'P 1'
#
loop_
_entity.id
_entity.type
_entity.pdbx_description
1 polymer ?
#
loop_
_entity_poly.entity_id
_entity_poly.type
_entity_poly.pdbx_seq_one_letter_code
_entity_poly.pdbx_strand_id
1 'polypeptide(L)' 'MRILITGFTPFNNESINPSWEIAQSVHAPEGVELVRLQIPTEFSKGAQKVIEKIEEVHP' A
#
# COMPACT_ATOMS: atom_id res chain seq x y z
N MET A 1 6.03 16.38 3.47
CA MET A 1 4.81 15.83 2.85
C MET A 1 4.80 14.34 3.13
N ARG A 2 3.65 13.72 3.43
CA ARG A 2 3.56 12.27 3.59
C ARG A 2 2.82 11.70 2.37
N ILE A 3 3.14 10.47 1.99
CA ILE A 3 2.48 9.75 0.89
C ILE A 3 2.19 8.35 1.40
N LEU A 4 0.93 7.94 1.33
CA LEU A 4 0.54 6.54 1.50
C LEU A 4 0.56 5.85 0.14
N ILE A 5 1.47 4.89 -0.04
CA ILE A 5 1.51 4.01 -1.20
C ILE A 5 0.99 2.62 -0.81
N THR A 6 0.11 2.08 -1.65
CA THR A 6 -0.50 0.77 -1.42
C THR A 6 -0.10 -0.23 -2.51
N GLY A 7 -0.07 -1.50 -2.14
CA GLY A 7 0.05 -2.61 -3.07
C GLY A 7 -0.83 -3.77 -2.62
N PHE A 8 -1.22 -4.64 -3.54
CA PHE A 8 -2.12 -5.74 -3.25
C PHE A 8 -1.37 -7.00 -2.82
N THR A 9 -2.03 -7.90 -2.08
CA THR A 9 -1.54 -9.27 -1.88
C THR A 9 -1.60 -10.06 -3.19
N PRO A 10 -0.83 -11.15 -3.33
CA PRO A 10 -0.99 -12.07 -4.47
C PRO A 10 -2.41 -12.62 -4.58
N PHE A 11 -2.81 -13.01 -5.79
CA PHE A 11 -4.12 -13.60 -6.08
C PHE A 11 -4.00 -14.56 -7.27
N ASN A 12 -5.05 -15.37 -7.53
CA ASN A 12 -5.08 -16.32 -8.65
C ASN A 12 -3.90 -17.33 -8.68
N ASN A 13 -3.50 -17.85 -7.50
CA ASN A 13 -2.36 -18.75 -7.30
C ASN A 13 -0.99 -18.17 -7.68
N GLU A 14 -0.89 -16.86 -7.94
CA GLU A 14 0.39 -16.18 -8.08
C GLU A 14 1.11 -16.10 -6.72
N SER A 15 2.44 -16.16 -6.75
CA SER A 15 3.28 -16.02 -5.55
C SER A 15 3.60 -14.56 -5.21
N ILE A 16 3.44 -13.65 -6.18
CA ILE A 16 3.74 -12.23 -6.04
C ILE A 16 2.60 -11.37 -6.59
N ASN A 17 2.56 -10.12 -6.17
CA ASN A 17 1.78 -9.08 -6.83
C ASN A 17 2.72 -7.91 -7.18
N PRO A 18 2.92 -7.58 -8.46
CA PRO A 18 3.85 -6.52 -8.86
C PRO A 18 3.57 -5.15 -8.21
N SER A 19 2.32 -4.85 -7.87
CA SER A 19 1.99 -3.59 -7.18
C SER A 19 2.64 -3.49 -5.79
N TRP A 20 2.75 -4.61 -5.07
CA TRP A 20 3.41 -4.64 -3.77
C TRP A 20 4.92 -4.56 -3.90
N GLU A 21 5.50 -5.26 -4.87
CA GLU A 21 6.93 -5.18 -5.17
C GLU A 21 7.34 -3.72 -5.49
N ILE A 22 6.54 -3.01 -6.29
CA ILE A 22 6.77 -1.58 -6.61
C ILE A 22 6.64 -0.70 -5.37
N ALA A 23 5.61 -0.93 -4.54
CA ALA A 23 5.42 -0.17 -3.31
C ALA A 23 6.59 -0.33 -2.33
N GLN A 24 7.23 -1.51 -2.31
CA GLN A 24 8.43 -1.76 -1.53
C GLN A 24 9.68 -1.12 -2.14
N SER A 25 9.85 -1.19 -3.46
CA SER A 25 11.08 -0.76 -4.15
C SER A 25 11.19 0.74 -4.36
N VAL A 26 10.07 1.48 -4.35
CA VAL A 26 10.12 2.92 -4.62
C VAL A 26 10.75 3.70 -3.46
N HIS A 27 11.64 4.63 -3.83
CA HIS A 27 12.30 5.54 -2.89
C HIS A 27 11.53 6.84 -2.77
N ALA A 28 11.46 7.37 -1.55
CA ALA A 28 10.86 8.68 -1.30
C ALA A 28 11.79 9.79 -1.82
N PRO A 29 11.27 10.81 -2.52
CA PRO A 29 12.02 12.04 -2.77
C PRO A 29 12.41 12.74 -1.46
N GLU A 30 13.39 13.65 -1.53
CA GLU A 30 13.77 14.46 -0.38
C GLU A 30 12.57 15.27 0.16
N GLY A 31 12.41 15.31 1.49
CA GLY A 31 11.28 15.99 2.14
C GLY A 31 9.94 15.24 2.10
N VAL A 32 9.92 14.01 1.57
CA VAL A 32 8.74 13.14 1.52
C VAL A 32 8.89 11.95 2.47
N GLU A 33 7.89 11.74 3.31
CA GLU A 33 7.75 10.51 4.10
C GLU A 33 6.86 9.53 3.33
N LEU A 34 7.37 8.34 3.03
CA LEU A 34 6.60 7.32 2.30
C LEU A 34 6.13 6.22 3.26
N VAL A 35 4.82 6.15 3.48
CA VAL A 35 4.14 5.11 4.25
C VAL A 35 3.65 4.03 3.30
N ARG A 36 3.96 2.76 3.59
CA ARG A 36 3.63 1.62 2.73
C ARG A 36 2.57 0.75 3.38
N LEU A 37 1.60 0.30 2.60
CA LEU A 37 0.54 -0.60 3.07
C LEU A 37 0.25 -1.69 2.04
N GLN A 38 0.43 -2.95 2.44
CA GLN A 38 -0.09 -4.08 1.65
C GLN A 38 -1.55 -4.33 2.02
N ILE A 39 -2.43 -4.37 1.02
CA ILE A 39 -3.87 -4.59 1.19
C ILE A 39 -4.33 -5.91 0.55
N PRO A 40 -5.32 -6.61 1.14
CA PRO A 40 -5.80 -7.87 0.58
C PRO A 40 -6.50 -7.63 -0.77
N THR A 41 -6.35 -8.57 -1.69
CA THR A 41 -7.13 -8.65 -2.94
C THR A 41 -8.51 -9.23 -2.65
N GLU A 42 -9.26 -8.56 -1.78
CA GLU A 42 -10.58 -8.94 -1.31
C GLU A 42 -11.50 -7.71 -1.34
N PHE A 43 -12.72 -7.89 -1.87
CA PHE A 43 -13.72 -6.83 -1.88
C PHE A 43 -13.95 -6.28 -0.47
N SER A 44 -14.11 -4.96 -0.39
CA SER A 44 -14.35 -4.17 0.83
C SER A 44 -13.21 -4.15 1.86
N LYS A 45 -12.54 -5.28 2.13
CA LYS A 45 -11.44 -5.34 3.12
C LYS A 45 -10.24 -4.48 2.73
N GLY A 46 -9.89 -4.45 1.44
CA GLY A 46 -8.81 -3.60 0.95
C GLY A 46 -9.11 -2.11 1.21
N ALA A 47 -10.31 -1.66 0.84
CA ALA A 47 -10.75 -0.28 1.05
C ALA A 47 -10.79 0.08 2.55
N GLN A 48 -11.31 -0.80 3.40
CA GLN A 48 -11.35 -0.57 4.84
C GLN A 48 -9.95 -0.35 5.43
N LYS A 49 -8.97 -1.20 5.08
CA LYS A 49 -7.58 -1.03 5.55
C LYS A 49 -6.95 0.27 5.07
N VAL A 50 -7.25 0.71 3.85
CA VAL A 50 -6.76 2.00 3.36
C VAL A 50 -7.36 3.15 4.17
N ILE A 51 -8.67 3.13 4.42
CA ILE A 51 -9.35 4.17 5.22
C ILE A 51 -8.77 4.23 6.64
N GLU A 52 -8.64 3.09 7.31
CA GLU A 52 -8.03 3.01 8.65
C GLU A 52 -6.61 3.59 8.65
N LYS A 53 -5.81 3.29 7.62
CA LYS A 53 -4.45 3.81 7.53
C LYS A 53 -4.41 5.31 7.23
N ILE A 54 -5.33 5.83 6.41
CA ILE A 54 -5.45 7.27 6.14
C ILE A 54 -5.73 8.02 7.45
N GLU A 55 -6.66 7.51 8.27
CA GLU A 55 -6.97 8.11 9.58
C GLU A 55 -5.81 8.00 10.57
N GLU A 56 -5.03 6.92 10.53
CA GLU A 56 -3.89 6.72 11.42
C GLU A 56 -2.71 7.66 11.10
N VAL A 57 -2.38 7.79 9.81
CA VAL A 57 -1.12 8.44 9.42
C VAL A 57 -1.32 9.80 8.80
N HIS A 58 -2.55 10.23 8.50
CA HIS A 58 -2.85 11.52 7.85
C HIS A 58 -1.83 11.84 6.73
N PRO A 59 -1.75 10.98 5.70
CA PRO A 59 -0.75 11.10 4.64
C PRO A 59 -0.87 12.42 3.88
#